data_AF-I4G9J3-F1
#
_entry.id   AF-I4G9J3-F1
#
_cell.length_a   1.000
_cell.length_b   1.000
_cell.length_c   1.000
_cell.angle_alpha   90.00
_cell.angle_beta   90.00
_cell.angle_gamma   90.00
#
_symmetry.space_group_name_H-M   'P 1'
#
loop_
_entity.id
_entity.type
_entity.pdbx_description
1 polymer ?
#
loop_
_entity_poly.entity_id
_entity_poly.type
_entity_poly.pdbx_seq_one_letter_code
_entity_poly.pdbx_strand_id
1 'polypeptide(L)'
;MGIRFQLAQPELLLYYPDGQPFTSYNQERQRAETERQRAETESQRAETERQRAETERQRAETESQRAETERQRAERLAAKLRELNISPEEI
;
A
#
# COMPACT_ATOMS: atom_id res chain seq x y z
N MET A 1 -11.86 15.53 38.87
CA MET A 1 -10.65 14.92 38.27
C MET A 1 -9.55 14.98 39.32
N GLY A 2 -9.04 13.83 39.75
CA GLY A 2 -8.01 13.75 40.81
C GLY A 2 -6.72 13.19 40.25
N ILE A 3 -5.59 13.66 40.75
CA ILE A 3 -4.27 13.07 40.53
C ILE A 3 -3.80 12.44 41.85
N ARG A 4 -3.23 11.25 41.77
CA ARG A 4 -2.65 10.52 42.91
C ARG A 4 -1.16 10.78 42.97
N PHE A 5 -0.65 11.00 44.18
CA PHE A 5 0.75 11.26 44.45
C PHE A 5 1.35 10.04 45.15
N GLN A 6 2.50 9.58 44.65
CA GLN A 6 3.28 8.53 45.29
C GLN A 6 4.71 9.03 45.50
N LEU A 7 5.15 9.08 46.75
CA LEU A 7 6.55 9.36 47.08
C LEU A 7 7.37 8.09 46.86
N ALA A 8 8.29 8.12 45.90
CA ALA A 8 9.28 7.09 45.66
C ALA A 8 10.66 7.76 45.67
N GLN A 9 11.24 7.94 46.85
CA GLN A 9 12.49 8.69 47.03
C GLN A 9 13.57 8.21 46.04
N PRO A 10 14.20 9.11 45.27
CA PRO A 10 14.18 10.58 45.37
C PRO A 10 13.08 11.33 44.56
N GLU A 11 12.15 10.64 43.87
CA GLU A 11 11.18 11.26 42.97
C GLU A 11 9.71 11.21 43.47
N LEU A 12 8.93 12.22 43.06
CA LEU A 12 7.48 12.25 43.25
C LEU A 12 6.81 11.78 41.97
N LEU A 13 6.12 10.63 42.02
CA LEU A 13 5.37 10.10 40.89
C LEU A 13 3.91 10.54 40.98
N LEU A 14 3.40 11.10 39.89
CA LEU A 14 2.01 11.49 39.75
C LEU A 14 1.29 10.45 38.88
N TYR A 15 0.07 10.08 39.25
CA TYR A 15 -0.75 9.11 38.53
C TYR A 15 -2.18 9.63 38.36
N TYR A 16 -2.82 9.28 37.24
CA TYR A 16 -4.26 9.43 37.06
C TYR A 16 -5.03 8.36 37.89
N PRO A 17 -6.35 8.51 38.09
CA PRO A 17 -7.16 7.57 38.88
C PRO A 17 -7.20 6.14 38.32
N ASP A 18 -6.93 5.99 37.02
CA ASP A 18 -6.81 4.73 36.30
C ASP A 18 -5.43 4.04 36.48
N GLY A 19 -4.51 4.68 37.21
CA GLY A 19 -3.17 4.15 37.48
C GLY A 19 -2.14 4.48 36.40
N GLN A 20 -2.49 5.27 35.36
CA GLN A 20 -1.50 5.72 34.38
C GLN A 20 -0.61 6.83 34.95
N PRO A 21 0.70 6.86 34.65
CA PRO A 21 1.56 7.95 35.08
C PRO A 21 1.09 9.26 34.44
N PHE A 22 1.04 10.30 35.24
CA PHE A 22 0.72 11.64 34.79
C PHE A 22 1.89 12.17 33.95
N THR A 23 1.65 12.34 32.67
CA THR A 23 2.59 12.95 31.74
C THR A 23 2.38 14.46 31.70
N SER A 24 3.47 15.19 31.49
CA SER A 24 3.37 16.63 31.27
C SER A 24 2.67 16.91 29.94
N TYR A 25 1.93 18.01 29.86
CA TYR A 25 1.30 18.47 28.62
C TYR A 25 2.28 18.51 27.43
N ASN A 26 3.53 18.91 27.65
CA ASN A 26 4.56 18.94 26.61
C ASN A 26 4.93 17.53 26.11
N GLN A 27 4.97 16.55 27.01
CA GLN A 27 5.27 15.16 26.64
C GLN A 27 4.14 14.54 25.83
N GLU A 28 2.89 14.80 26.20
CA GLU A 28 1.72 14.36 25.42
C GLU A 28 1.67 15.02 24.04
N ARG A 29 1.95 16.33 23.96
CA ARG A 29 2.08 17.04 22.67
C ARG A 29 3.13 16.41 21.78
N GLN A 30 4.32 16.14 22.32
CA GLN A 30 5.41 15.55 21.56
C GLN A 30 5.09 14.13 21.08
N ARG A 31 4.40 13.32 21.89
CA ARG A 31 3.92 11.99 21.49
C ARG A 31 2.91 12.09 20.35
N ALA A 32 1.92 12.97 20.47
CA ALA A 32 0.91 13.19 19.44
C ALA A 32 1.53 13.68 18.12
N GLU A 33 2.52 14.57 18.18
CA GLU A 33 3.26 15.02 16.98
C GLU A 33 4.05 13.89 16.34
N THR A 34 4.72 13.06 17.14
CA THR A 34 5.45 11.88 16.64
C THR A 34 4.52 10.87 15.99
N GLU A 35 3.37 10.61 16.60
CA GLU A 35 2.36 9.70 16.06
C GLU A 35 1.78 10.23 14.74
N ARG A 36 1.49 11.53 14.66
CA ARG A 36 1.06 12.17 13.41
C ARG A 36 2.10 12.03 12.29
N GLN A 37 3.37 12.26 12.57
CA GLN A 37 4.44 12.09 11.58
C GLN A 37 4.56 10.64 11.10
N ARG A 38 4.39 9.67 11.99
CA ARG A 38 4.38 8.24 11.64
C ARG A 38 3.19 7.91 10.75
N ALA A 39 1.99 8.37 11.12
CA ALA A 39 0.78 8.15 10.33
C ALA A 39 0.88 8.79 8.93
N GLU A 40 1.46 9.99 8.83
CA GLU A 40 1.69 10.66 7.54
C GLU A 40 2.70 9.88 6.69
N THR A 41 3.79 9.40 7.29
CA THR A 41 4.78 8.58 6.59
C THR A 41 4.18 7.27 6.09
N GLU A 42 3.34 6.61 6.90
CA GLU A 42 2.65 5.38 6.52
C GLU A 42 1.66 5.63 5.39
N SER A 43 0.90 6.73 5.44
CA SER A 43 -0.01 7.15 4.38
C SER A 43 0.73 7.36 3.05
N GLN A 44 1.87 8.07 3.07
CA GLN A 44 2.69 8.27 1.87
C GLN A 44 3.23 6.96 1.28
N ARG A 45 3.62 6.01 2.12
CA ARG A 45 4.05 4.67 1.68
C ARG A 45 2.90 3.91 1.03
N ALA A 46 1.72 3.92 1.65
CA ALA A 46 0.53 3.27 1.11
C ALA A 46 0.11 3.87 -0.24
N GLU A 47 0.18 5.20 -0.39
CA GLU A 47 -0.10 5.87 -1.66
C GLU A 47 0.91 5.47 -2.74
N THR A 48 2.20 5.43 -2.41
CA THR A 48 3.26 5.01 -3.33
C THR A 48 3.05 3.57 -3.79
N GLU A 49 2.67 2.66 -2.87
CA GLU A 49 2.39 1.27 -3.21
C GLU A 49 1.17 1.13 -4.13
N ARG A 50 0.10 1.89 -3.87
CA ARG A 50 -1.08 1.94 -4.75
C ARG A 50 -0.73 2.41 -6.15
N GLN A 51 0.08 3.45 -6.30
CA GLN A 51 0.51 3.95 -7.61
C GLN A 51 1.34 2.90 -8.38
N ARG A 52 2.20 2.15 -7.69
CA ARG A 52 2.98 1.06 -8.29
C ARG A 52 2.06 -0.08 -8.77
N ALA A 53 1.11 -0.50 -7.94
CA ALA A 53 0.14 -1.53 -8.29
C ALA A 53 -0.73 -1.12 -9.48
N GLU A 54 -1.16 0.14 -9.55
CA GLU A 54 -1.91 0.66 -10.69
C GLU A 54 -1.07 0.64 -11.98
N THR A 55 0.20 1.07 -11.90
CA THR A 55 1.12 1.04 -13.03
C THR A 55 1.35 -0.38 -13.54
N GLU A 56 1.53 -1.35 -12.64
CA GLU A 56 1.70 -2.76 -13.00
C GLU A 56 0.43 -3.31 -13.67
N ARG A 57 -0.74 -2.98 -13.14
CA ARG A 57 -2.02 -3.38 -13.73
C ARG A 57 -2.20 -2.83 -15.16
N GLN A 58 -1.85 -1.57 -15.39
CA GLN A 58 -1.91 -0.96 -16.73
C GLN A 58 -0.95 -1.66 -17.72
N ARG A 59 0.25 -2.04 -17.26
CA ARG A 59 1.20 -2.80 -18.09
C ARG A 59 0.66 -4.17 -18.45
N ALA A 60 0.12 -4.91 -17.48
CA ALA A 60 -0.49 -6.21 -17.70
C ALA A 60 -1.67 -6.12 -18.68
N GLU A 61 -2.51 -5.09 -18.56
CA GLU A 61 -3.63 -4.87 -19.48
C GLU A 61 -3.13 -4.58 -20.90
N THR A 62 -2.10 -3.75 -21.04
CA THR A 62 -1.47 -3.44 -22.34
C THR A 62 -0.88 -4.70 -22.99
N GLU A 63 -0.19 -5.53 -22.21
CA GLU A 63 0.37 -6.79 -22.70
C GLU A 63 -0.73 -7.76 -23.14
N SER A 64 -1.80 -7.89 -22.36
CA SER A 64 -2.96 -8.71 -22.72
C SER A 64 -3.60 -8.26 -24.04
N GLN A 65 -3.78 -6.95 -24.26
CA GLN A 65 -4.33 -6.41 -25.51
C GLN A 65 -3.40 -6.69 -26.71
N ARG A 66 -2.08 -6.63 -26.51
CA ARG A 66 -1.11 -6.98 -27.56
C ARG A 66 -1.20 -8.46 -27.91
N ALA A 67 -1.19 -9.34 -26.92
CA ALA A 67 -1.32 -10.78 -27.12
C ALA A 67 -2.63 -11.14 -27.84
N GLU A 68 -3.74 -10.50 -27.46
CA GLU A 68 -5.02 -10.69 -28.15
C GLU A 68 -4.95 -10.23 -29.62
N THR A 69 -4.36 -9.07 -29.88
CA THR A 69 -4.19 -8.55 -31.25
C THR A 69 -3.34 -9.49 -32.10
N GLU A 70 -2.24 -10.01 -31.56
CA GLU A 70 -1.37 -10.96 -32.25
C GLU A 70 -2.10 -12.28 -32.52
N ARG A 71 -2.84 -12.80 -31.55
CA ARG A 71 -3.68 -13.99 -31.73
C ARG A 71 -4.69 -13.79 -32.86
N GLN A 72 -5.42 -12.67 -32.88
CA GLN A 72 -6.38 -12.38 -33.94
C GLN A 72 -5.71 -12.28 -35.32
N ARG A 73 -4.50 -11.72 -35.40
CA ARG A 73 -3.72 -11.67 -36.65
C ARG A 73 -3.29 -13.07 -37.11
N ALA A 74 -2.80 -13.90 -36.19
CA ALA A 74 -2.43 -15.27 -36.47
C ALA A 74 -3.63 -16.10 -36.95
N GLU A 75 -4.78 -15.97 -36.29
CA GLU A 75 -6.03 -16.64 -36.69
C GLU A 75 -6.48 -16.21 -38.09
N ARG A 76 -6.41 -14.91 -38.42
CA ARG A 76 -6.72 -14.42 -39.77
C ARG A 76 -5.76 -14.94 -40.83
N LEU A 77 -4.46 -15.02 -40.50
CA LEU A 77 -3.46 -15.55 -41.42
C LEU A 77 -3.68 -17.05 -41.66
N ALA A 78 -3.90 -17.82 -40.59
CA ALA A 78 -4.20 -19.24 -40.67
C ALA A 78 -5.47 -19.51 -41.50
N ALA A 79 -6.51 -18.69 -41.35
CA ALA A 79 -7.71 -18.78 -42.18
C ALA A 79 -7.40 -18.56 -43.67
N LYS A 80 -6.62 -17.53 -44.02
CA LYS A 80 -6.21 -17.27 -45.41
C LYS A 80 -5.35 -18.39 -46.00
N LEU A 81 -4.45 -18.98 -45.22
CA LEU A 81 -3.64 -20.12 -45.67
C LEU A 81 -4.53 -21.32 -45.99
N ARG A 82 -5.51 -21.61 -45.13
CA ARG A 82 -6.50 -22.67 -45.36
C ARG A 82 -7.34 -22.43 -46.62
N GLU A 83 -7.74 -21.18 -46.88
CA GLU A 83 -8.43 -20.80 -48.15
C GLU A 83 -7.58 -21.09 -49.39
N LEU A 84 -6.26 -21.02 -49.27
CA LEU A 84 -5.30 -21.36 -50.33
C LEU A 84 -4.95 -22.86 -50.37
N ASN A 85 -5.62 -23.71 -49.58
CA ASN A 85 -5.29 -25.13 -49.38
C ASN A 85 -3.86 -25.36 -48.85
N ILE A 86 -3.32 -24.41 -48.08
CA ILE A 86 -2.04 -24.53 -47.38
C ILE A 86 -2.31 -24.77 -45.90
N SER A 87 -1.78 -25.86 -45.34
CA SER A 87 -1.89 -26.19 -43.92
C SER A 87 -1.02 -25.24 -43.08
N PRO A 88 -1.59 -24.44 -42.17
CA PRO A 88 -0.81 -23.53 -41.31
C PRO A 88 0.03 -24.25 -40.24
N GLU A 89 -0.14 -25.56 -40.04
CA GLU A 89 0.64 -26.38 -39.09
C GLU A 89 1.87 -27.04 -39.75
N GLU A 90 2.00 -26.94 -41.08
CA GLU A 90 3.08 -27.55 -41.86
C GLU A 90 4.18 -26.53 -42.25
N ILE A 91 4.12 -25.31 -41.71
CA ILE A 91 5.09 -24.21 -41.92
C ILE A 91 5.74 -23.88 -40.57
#